data_AF-A0A645K068-F1
#
_entry.id   AF-A0A645K068-F1
#
_cell.length_a   1.000
_cell.length_b   1.000
_cell.length_c   1.000
_cell.angle_alpha   90.00
_cell.angle_beta   90.00
_cell.angle_gamma   90.00
#
_symmetry.space_group_name_H-M   'P 1'
#
loop_
_entity.id
_entity.type
_entity.pdbx_description
1 polymer ?
#
loop_
_entity_poly.entity_id
_entity_poly.type
_entity_poly.pdbx_seq_one_letter_code
_entity_poly.pdbx_strand_id
1 'polypeptide(L)'
;MRRKAYTFGGNNDRESDRFWLGDHPRGVRWAYTDWDLPGLETQVQLHGTINDDSDVDEGWDTMIKIPWSSLELLANGRSLPPAPGDRWAFQFARYERLEELGINVGWAWTPVGDKDNHVPERFTPIEFSAQELS
;
A
#
# COMPACT_ATOMS: atom_id res chain seq x y z
N MET A 1 -5.93 -25.17 -1.83
CA MET A 1 -6.61 -24.28 -0.84
C MET A 1 -7.33 -23.18 -1.59
N ARG A 2 -8.56 -22.84 -1.19
CA ARG A 2 -9.34 -21.75 -1.80
C ARG A 2 -8.99 -20.44 -1.09
N ARG A 3 -8.54 -19.42 -1.84
CA ARG A 3 -8.24 -18.07 -1.30
C ARG A 3 -9.52 -17.24 -1.17
N LYS A 4 -9.54 -16.24 -0.27
CA LYS A 4 -10.61 -15.24 -0.16
C LYS A 4 -10.42 -14.15 -1.21
N ALA A 5 -11.01 -14.37 -2.38
CA ALA A 5 -10.97 -13.46 -3.51
C ALA A 5 -12.31 -12.73 -3.72
N TYR A 6 -12.23 -11.44 -4.05
CA TYR A 6 -13.36 -10.58 -4.38
C TYR A 6 -13.09 -9.83 -5.68
N THR A 7 -14.14 -9.28 -6.27
CA THR A 7 -14.05 -8.28 -7.33
C THR A 7 -13.95 -6.90 -6.73
N PHE A 8 -13.04 -6.08 -7.27
CA PHE A 8 -12.82 -4.71 -6.83
C PHE A 8 -12.53 -3.79 -8.02
N GLY A 9 -13.37 -2.76 -8.19
CA GLY A 9 -13.29 -1.79 -9.30
C GLY A 9 -12.72 -0.43 -8.91
N GLY A 10 -12.42 -0.20 -7.63
CA GLY A 10 -12.07 1.12 -7.08
C GLY A 10 -12.94 1.45 -5.87
N ASN A 11 -12.63 2.55 -5.19
CA ASN A 11 -13.33 2.94 -3.97
C ASN A 11 -14.81 3.26 -4.20
N ASN A 12 -15.20 3.66 -5.42
CA ASN A 12 -16.58 4.01 -5.76
C ASN A 12 -17.26 2.93 -6.61
N ASP A 13 -16.70 1.72 -6.73
CA ASP A 13 -17.19 0.65 -7.60
C ASP A 13 -18.59 0.11 -7.28
N ARG A 14 -19.21 0.57 -6.19
CA ARG A 14 -20.58 0.23 -5.75
C ARG A 14 -21.57 1.38 -5.94
N GLU A 15 -21.14 2.49 -6.52
CA GLU A 15 -22.00 3.61 -6.91
C GLU A 15 -22.65 3.36 -8.27
N SER A 16 -23.82 3.96 -8.54
CA SER A 16 -24.67 3.58 -9.68
C SER A 16 -24.02 3.71 -11.06
N ASP A 17 -23.18 4.73 -11.26
CA ASP A 17 -22.48 5.01 -12.52
C ASP A 17 -21.18 4.18 -12.69
N ARG A 18 -20.66 3.63 -11.59
CA ARG A 18 -19.42 2.82 -11.55
C ARG A 18 -19.66 1.34 -11.27
N PHE A 19 -20.89 0.96 -10.98
CA PHE A 19 -21.27 -0.38 -10.49
C PHE A 19 -20.70 -1.55 -11.31
N TRP A 20 -20.70 -1.45 -12.65
CA TRP A 20 -20.31 -2.54 -13.53
C TRP A 20 -18.82 -2.56 -13.88
N LEU A 21 -18.19 -1.39 -13.97
CA LEU A 21 -16.86 -1.24 -14.55
C LEU A 21 -15.82 -0.70 -13.56
N GLY A 22 -16.25 -0.14 -12.43
CA GLY A 22 -15.39 0.56 -11.50
C GLY A 22 -14.89 1.91 -12.01
N ASP A 23 -13.91 2.45 -11.29
CA ASP A 23 -13.31 3.77 -11.53
C ASP A 23 -12.11 3.70 -12.47
N HIS A 24 -11.47 2.54 -12.56
CA HIS A 24 -10.23 2.37 -13.30
C HIS A 24 -10.45 1.99 -14.78
N PRO A 25 -9.69 2.54 -15.74
CA PRO A 25 -9.75 2.13 -17.15
C PRO A 25 -9.46 0.64 -17.43
N ARG A 26 -8.91 -0.08 -16.45
CA ARG A 26 -8.64 -1.53 -16.50
C ARG A 26 -9.85 -2.37 -16.07
N GLY A 27 -10.94 -1.74 -15.65
CA GLY A 27 -12.11 -2.41 -15.14
C GLY A 27 -11.91 -3.01 -13.74
N VAL A 28 -12.83 -3.92 -13.41
CA VAL A 28 -12.83 -4.69 -12.16
C VAL A 28 -11.65 -5.67 -12.12
N ARG A 29 -11.00 -5.76 -10.95
CA ARG A 29 -9.81 -6.57 -10.69
C ARG A 29 -10.03 -7.52 -9.51
N TRP A 30 -9.15 -8.50 -9.35
CA TRP A 30 -9.17 -9.41 -8.20
C TRP A 30 -8.56 -8.74 -6.96
N ALA A 31 -9.26 -8.83 -5.83
CA ALA A 31 -8.77 -8.46 -4.51
C ALA A 31 -8.65 -9.72 -3.64
N TYR A 32 -7.43 -10.03 -3.20
CA TYR A 32 -7.15 -11.16 -2.30
C TYR A 32 -6.98 -10.63 -0.88
N THR A 33 -8.06 -10.69 -0.10
CA THR A 33 -8.10 -10.13 1.27
C THR A 33 -7.38 -11.00 2.31
N ASP A 34 -7.01 -12.22 1.92
CA ASP A 34 -6.27 -13.18 2.73
C ASP A 34 -4.82 -13.34 2.28
N TRP A 35 -4.32 -12.44 1.44
CA TRP A 35 -2.91 -12.38 1.10
C TRP A 35 -2.20 -11.41 2.06
N ASP A 36 -1.22 -11.93 2.78
CA ASP A 36 -0.61 -11.33 3.96
C ASP A 36 0.91 -11.21 3.86
N LEU A 37 1.48 -11.26 2.65
CA LEU A 37 2.92 -11.24 2.39
C LEU A 37 3.68 -12.25 3.28
N PRO A 38 3.63 -13.55 2.95
CA PRO A 38 4.18 -14.59 3.83
C PRO A 38 5.61 -14.33 4.30
N GLY A 39 5.81 -14.32 5.62
CA GLY A 39 7.10 -14.05 6.25
C GLY A 39 7.42 -12.56 6.47
N LEU A 40 6.47 -11.65 6.25
CA LEU A 40 6.57 -10.25 6.61
C LEU A 40 6.93 -10.10 8.10
N GLU A 41 7.96 -9.32 8.39
CA GLU A 41 8.29 -8.89 9.75
C GLU A 41 8.07 -7.39 9.87
N THR A 42 7.46 -6.94 10.97
CA THR A 42 7.22 -5.53 11.27
C THR A 42 7.72 -5.18 12.66
N GLN A 43 8.16 -3.93 12.82
CA GLN A 43 8.54 -3.36 14.11
C GLN A 43 8.06 -1.93 14.18
N VAL A 44 7.58 -1.52 15.35
CA VAL A 44 7.17 -0.14 15.63
C VAL A 44 7.92 0.35 16.86
N GLN A 45 8.52 1.53 16.76
CA GLN A 45 9.08 2.27 17.88
C GLN A 45 8.20 3.47 18.15
N LEU A 46 7.65 3.55 19.35
CA LEU A 46 6.85 4.70 19.78
C LEU A 46 7.77 5.77 20.37
N HIS A 47 7.44 7.03 20.09
CA HIS A 47 8.02 8.23 20.69
C HIS A 47 6.90 8.96 21.44
N GLY A 48 6.43 8.31 22.51
CA GLY A 48 5.18 8.69 23.17
C GLY A 48 4.54 7.52 23.90
N THR A 49 3.23 7.63 24.14
CA THR A 49 2.43 6.61 24.81
C THR A 49 1.37 6.04 23.87
N ILE A 50 0.93 4.79 24.11
CA ILE A 50 -0.08 4.16 23.26
C ILE A 50 -1.47 4.36 23.85
N ASN A 51 -2.36 4.99 23.08
CA ASN A 51 -3.76 5.24 23.46
C ASN A 51 -3.94 6.05 24.76
N ASP A 52 -3.08 7.04 25.01
CA ASP A 52 -3.30 8.07 26.01
C ASP A 52 -3.63 9.39 25.28
N ASP A 53 -4.77 10.00 25.59
CA ASP A 53 -5.19 11.28 25.02
C ASP A 53 -4.89 12.46 25.94
N SER A 54 -4.25 12.20 27.09
CA SER A 54 -3.87 13.23 28.06
C SER A 54 -2.52 13.89 27.77
N ASP A 55 -1.70 13.30 26.89
CA ASP A 55 -0.44 13.84 26.42
C ASP A 55 -0.41 14.03 24.89
N VAL A 56 0.72 14.56 24.39
CA VAL A 56 0.96 14.79 22.97
C VAL A 56 2.24 14.06 22.61
N ASP A 57 2.11 13.06 21.75
CA ASP A 57 3.24 12.26 21.27
C ASP A 57 4.07 12.99 20.22
N GLU A 58 5.36 12.64 20.14
CA GLU A 58 6.25 13.10 19.07
C GLU A 58 6.05 12.28 17.78
N GLY A 59 5.57 11.04 17.90
CA GLY A 59 5.21 10.18 16.77
C GLY A 59 5.68 8.73 16.94
N TRP A 60 5.94 8.07 15.82
CA TRP A 60 6.42 6.68 15.79
C TRP A 60 7.25 6.41 14.54
N ASP A 61 8.17 5.47 14.65
CA ASP A 61 8.89 4.87 13.52
C ASP A 61 8.33 3.48 13.23
N THR A 62 8.27 3.11 11.95
CA THR A 62 7.96 1.73 11.54
C THR A 62 9.06 1.18 10.65
N MET A 63 9.37 -0.09 10.85
CA MET A 63 10.22 -0.87 9.96
C MET A 63 9.40 -2.04 9.42
N ILE A 64 9.48 -2.24 8.10
CA ILE A 64 8.81 -3.32 7.39
C ILE A 64 9.86 -4.10 6.61
N LYS A 65 10.06 -5.37 6.96
CA LYS A 65 10.99 -6.27 6.28
C LYS A 65 10.18 -7.25 5.45
N ILE A 66 10.25 -7.07 4.13
CA ILE A 66 9.49 -7.86 3.15
C ILE A 66 10.41 -8.94 2.55
N PRO A 67 10.10 -10.24 2.71
CA PRO A 67 10.84 -11.29 2.04
C PRO A 67 10.64 -11.21 0.52
N TRP A 68 11.71 -11.28 -0.27
CA TRP A 68 11.59 -11.25 -1.73
C TRP A 68 10.69 -12.35 -2.28
N SER A 69 10.75 -13.55 -1.71
CA SER A 69 9.88 -14.68 -2.10
C SER A 69 8.39 -14.40 -1.90
N SER A 70 8.01 -13.50 -0.99
CA SER A 70 6.60 -13.15 -0.78
C SER A 70 6.01 -12.32 -1.92
N LEU A 71 6.86 -11.75 -2.79
CA LEU A 71 6.48 -10.87 -3.89
C LEU A 71 6.34 -11.58 -5.24
N GLU A 72 6.44 -12.92 -5.30
CA GLU A 72 6.42 -13.70 -6.55
C GLU A 72 5.22 -13.37 -7.46
N LEU A 73 4.02 -13.27 -6.89
CA LEU A 73 2.79 -12.91 -7.62
C LEU A 73 2.83 -11.48 -8.19
N LEU A 74 3.62 -10.59 -7.60
CA LEU A 74 3.75 -9.18 -8.00
C LEU A 74 4.96 -8.93 -8.91
N ALA A 75 5.92 -9.85 -8.94
CA ALA A 75 7.14 -9.70 -9.72
C ALA A 75 6.85 -9.56 -11.22
N ASN A 76 5.77 -10.15 -11.73
CA ASN A 76 5.36 -10.02 -13.14
C ASN A 76 6.53 -10.32 -14.12
N GLY A 77 7.28 -11.39 -13.84
CA GLY A 77 8.46 -11.80 -14.62
C GLY A 77 9.77 -11.08 -14.29
N ARG A 78 9.76 -10.09 -13.38
CA ARG A 78 10.99 -9.48 -12.82
C ARG A 78 11.70 -10.44 -11.88
N SER A 79 12.98 -10.17 -11.62
CA SER A 79 13.77 -10.99 -10.72
C SER A 79 13.41 -10.77 -9.24
N LEU A 80 13.63 -11.80 -8.44
CA LEU A 80 13.46 -11.79 -6.99
C LEU A 80 14.68 -12.48 -6.34
N PRO A 81 15.54 -11.76 -5.60
CA PRO A 81 15.51 -10.31 -5.37
C PRO A 81 15.64 -9.51 -6.67
N PRO A 82 15.15 -8.25 -6.71
CA PRO A 82 15.30 -7.38 -7.87
C PRO A 82 16.76 -7.20 -8.27
N ALA A 83 17.04 -7.29 -9.56
CA ALA A 83 18.34 -7.03 -10.14
C ALA A 83 18.57 -5.51 -10.27
N PRO A 84 19.83 -5.05 -10.37
CA PRO A 84 20.11 -3.65 -10.67
C PRO A 84 19.41 -3.23 -11.98
N GLY A 85 18.69 -2.11 -11.94
CA GLY A 85 17.87 -1.60 -13.03
C GLY A 85 16.43 -2.14 -13.06
N ASP A 86 16.08 -3.14 -12.24
CA ASP A 86 14.68 -3.54 -12.08
C ASP A 86 13.87 -2.37 -11.54
N ARG A 87 12.70 -2.14 -12.15
CA ARG A 87 11.78 -1.08 -11.76
C ARG A 87 10.52 -1.65 -11.16
N TRP A 88 10.18 -1.17 -9.98
CA TRP A 88 8.96 -1.50 -9.26
C TRP A 88 8.18 -0.22 -8.96
N ALA A 89 6.89 -0.38 -8.67
CA ALA A 89 6.06 0.74 -8.26
C ALA A 89 5.42 0.39 -6.93
N PHE A 90 5.66 1.23 -5.92
CA PHE A 90 5.16 1.05 -4.56
C PHE A 90 4.33 2.25 -4.15
N GLN A 91 3.30 2.04 -3.35
CA GLN A 91 2.61 3.13 -2.67
C GLN A 91 3.13 3.23 -1.24
N PHE A 92 3.82 4.33 -0.94
CA PHE A 92 4.15 4.73 0.41
C PHE A 92 3.14 5.78 0.84
N ALA A 93 2.18 5.39 1.68
CA ALA A 93 1.12 6.27 2.14
C ALA A 93 0.83 6.08 3.63
N ARG A 94 0.47 7.18 4.30
CA ARG A 94 -0.04 7.22 5.67
C ARG A 94 -1.45 7.77 5.62
N TYR A 95 -2.38 7.05 6.24
CA TYR A 95 -3.74 7.52 6.45
C TYR A 95 -3.99 7.69 7.94
N GLU A 96 -4.72 8.74 8.29
CA GLU A 96 -5.02 9.10 9.67
C GLU A 96 -6.50 9.48 9.76
N ARG A 97 -7.19 8.89 10.73
CA ARG A 97 -8.55 9.26 11.07
C ARG A 97 -8.48 10.36 12.12
N LEU A 98 -8.99 11.53 11.78
CA LEU A 98 -9.14 12.65 12.71
C LEU A 98 -10.54 12.55 13.31
N GLU A 99 -10.62 11.93 14.49
CA GLU A 99 -11.88 11.56 15.17
C GLU A 99 -12.81 12.76 15.34
N GLU A 100 -12.29 13.88 15.82
CA GLU A 100 -13.03 15.10 16.13
C GLU A 100 -13.65 15.76 14.89
N LEU A 101 -13.02 15.56 13.73
CA LEU A 101 -13.47 16.09 12.46
C LEU A 101 -14.30 15.08 11.66
N GLY A 102 -14.29 13.80 12.05
CA GLY A 102 -14.95 12.72 11.31
C GLY A 102 -14.36 12.52 9.90
N ILE A 103 -13.11 12.91 9.66
CA ILE A 103 -12.46 12.81 8.35
C ILE A 103 -11.27 11.85 8.39
N ASN A 104 -10.99 11.23 7.25
CA ASN A 104 -9.74 10.51 7.00
C ASN A 104 -8.86 11.38 6.11
N VAL A 105 -7.66 11.68 6.56
CA VAL A 105 -6.64 12.38 5.80
C VAL A 105 -5.57 11.40 5.35
N GLY A 106 -4.95 11.68 4.21
CA GLY A 106 -3.95 10.79 3.61
C GLY A 106 -2.79 11.58 3.04
N TRP A 107 -1.58 11.09 3.27
CA TRP A 107 -0.36 11.56 2.64
C TRP A 107 0.27 10.40 1.89
N ALA A 108 0.90 10.69 0.77
CA ALA A 108 1.67 9.72 0.01
C ALA A 108 2.93 10.39 -0.54
N TRP A 109 3.97 9.60 -0.77
CA TRP A 109 5.22 10.12 -1.36
C TRP A 109 4.95 10.75 -2.73
N THR A 110 4.28 10.03 -3.63
CA THR A 110 3.84 10.56 -4.92
C THR A 110 2.36 10.95 -4.89
N PRO A 111 1.93 11.99 -5.64
CA PRO A 111 0.53 12.39 -5.67
C PRO A 111 -0.41 11.26 -6.10
N VAL A 112 -1.32 10.84 -5.20
CA VAL A 112 -2.40 9.88 -5.52
C VAL A 112 -3.45 10.55 -6.41
N GLY A 113 -3.72 11.83 -6.17
CA GLY A 113 -4.53 12.75 -6.96
C GLY A 113 -6.05 12.53 -6.97
N ASP A 114 -6.56 11.46 -6.35
CA ASP A 114 -7.97 11.31 -5.94
C ASP A 114 -8.01 10.45 -4.66
N LYS A 115 -9.20 10.28 -4.05
CA LYS A 115 -9.45 9.41 -2.90
C LYS A 115 -9.25 7.93 -3.22
N ASP A 116 -9.44 7.51 -4.47
CA ASP A 116 -9.12 6.15 -4.88
C ASP A 116 -7.62 5.99 -5.12
N ASN A 117 -6.97 5.28 -4.19
CA ASN A 117 -5.56 5.00 -4.24
C ASN A 117 -5.22 3.73 -5.04
N HIS A 118 -6.21 3.01 -5.58
CA HIS A 118 -6.00 1.76 -6.33
C HIS A 118 -5.69 2.00 -7.82
N VAL A 119 -4.80 2.96 -8.07
CA VAL A 119 -4.29 3.34 -9.39
C VAL A 119 -2.78 3.10 -9.43
N PRO A 120 -2.32 1.85 -9.65
CA PRO A 120 -0.89 1.49 -9.69
C PRO A 120 0.00 2.37 -10.58
N GLU A 121 -0.56 2.98 -11.61
CA GLU A 121 0.09 3.91 -12.52
C GLU A 121 0.54 5.20 -11.82
N ARG A 122 0.03 5.49 -10.62
CA ARG A 122 0.42 6.63 -9.76
C ARG A 122 1.33 6.25 -8.59
N PHE A 123 1.65 4.97 -8.46
CA PHE A 123 2.56 4.50 -7.41
C PHE A 123 3.96 5.06 -7.64
N THR A 124 4.70 5.23 -6.55
CA THR A 124 6.07 5.75 -6.56
C THR A 124 6.97 4.76 -7.30
N PRO A 125 7.60 5.17 -8.42
CA PRO A 125 8.54 4.32 -9.13
C PRO A 125 9.84 4.22 -8.35
N ILE A 126 10.33 3.00 -8.19
CA ILE A 126 11.61 2.67 -7.54
C ILE A 126 12.45 1.90 -8.53
N GLU A 127 13.70 2.32 -8.71
CA GLU A 127 14.71 1.59 -9.48
C GLU A 127 15.72 0.99 -8.50
N PHE A 128 15.94 -0.32 -8.57
CA PHE A 128 16.88 -1.03 -7.72
C PHE A 128 18.32 -0.82 -8.22
N SER A 129 19.26 -0.64 -7.30
CA SER A 129 20.67 -0.42 -7.60
C SER A 129 21.55 -1.38 -6.79
N ALA A 130 22.72 -1.73 -7.33
CA ALA A 130 23.78 -2.44 -6.60
C ALA A 130 24.65 -1.50 -5.75
N GLN A 131 24.43 -0.18 -5.86
CA GLN A 131 25.18 0.78 -5.08
C GLN A 131 24.78 0.68 -3.61
N GLU A 132 25.73 0.28 -2.77
CA GLU A 132 25.57 0.43 -1.32
C GLU A 132 25.60 1.92 -0.97
N LEU A 133 24.64 2.37 -0.17
CA LEU A 133 24.67 3.70 0.40
C LEU A 133 25.67 3.67 1.58
N SER A 134 26.71 4.49 1.47
CA SER A 134 27.74 4.71 2.50
C SER A 134 27.24 5.55 3.66
#